data_AF-D7CTU6-F1
#
_entry.id   AF-D7CTU6-F1
#
_cell.length_a   1.000
_cell.length_b   1.000
_cell.length_c   1.000
_cell.angle_alpha   90.00
_cell.angle_beta   90.00
_cell.angle_gamma   90.00
#
_symmetry.space_group_name_H-M   'P 1'
#
loop_
_entity.id
_entity.type
_entity.pdbx_description
1 polymer ?
#
loop_
_entity_poly.entity_id
_entity_poly.type
_entity_poly.pdbx_seq_one_letter_code
_entity_poly.pdbx_strand_id
1 'polypeptide(L)' 'MTPKSPSEGREELQRAALGGLCGACAHARLVRSSRGSRFVRCAHPDTPKYPGLPVVRCAAFAGTP' A
#
# COMPACT_ATOMS: atom_id res chain seq x y z
N MET A 1 -6.77 -17.43 -6.23
CA MET A 1 -5.57 -16.97 -6.97
C MET A 1 -4.45 -16.78 -5.97
N THR A 2 -3.57 -17.78 -5.83
CA THR A 2 -2.38 -17.69 -4.99
C THR A 2 -1.34 -16.81 -5.69
N PRO A 3 -0.71 -15.82 -5.03
CA PRO A 3 0.36 -15.04 -5.66
C PRO A 3 1.53 -15.97 -6.02
N LYS A 4 2.02 -15.89 -7.26
CA LYS A 4 3.02 -16.82 -7.79
C LYS A 4 4.44 -16.46 -7.33
N SER A 5 4.63 -15.22 -6.85
CA SER A 5 5.93 -14.67 -6.43
C SER A 5 5.78 -13.61 -5.33
N PRO A 6 6.76 -13.45 -4.42
CA PRO A 6 6.79 -12.36 -3.44
C PRO A 6 6.86 -10.96 -4.08
N SER A 7 7.33 -10.87 -5.32
CA SER A 7 7.39 -9.66 -6.14
C SER A 7 6.02 -9.15 -6.61
N GLU A 8 5.07 -10.05 -6.94
CA GLU A 8 3.71 -9.66 -7.36
C GLU A 8 2.99 -8.91 -6.24
N GLY A 9 3.14 -9.34 -4.98
CA GLY A 9 2.53 -8.66 -3.84
C GLY A 9 2.97 -7.20 -3.67
N ARG A 10 4.25 -6.91 -3.96
CA ARG A 10 4.81 -5.54 -3.90
C ARG A 10 4.33 -4.70 -5.08
N GLU A 11 4.28 -5.25 -6.29
CA GLU A 11 3.80 -4.51 -7.46
C GLU A 11 2.32 -4.13 -7.32
N GLU A 12 1.50 -5.00 -6.76
CA GLU A 12 0.08 -4.72 -6.52
C GLU A 12 -0.11 -3.60 -5.49
N LEU A 13 0.75 -3.56 -4.46
CA LEU A 13 0.79 -2.47 -3.49
C LEU A 13 1.25 -1.16 -4.16
N GLN A 14 2.26 -1.21 -5.04
CA GLN A 14 2.73 -0.04 -5.79
C GLN A 14 1.66 0.51 -6.73
N ARG A 15 0.93 -0.37 -7.44
CA ARG A 15 -0.18 0.02 -8.33
C ARG A 15 -1.35 0.58 -7.55
N ALA A 16 -1.75 -0.09 -6.46
CA ALA A 16 -2.79 0.43 -5.58
C ALA A 16 -2.36 1.74 -4.92
N ALA A 17 -1.06 1.97 -4.69
CA ALA A 17 -0.52 3.23 -4.17
C ALA A 17 -0.34 4.33 -5.24
N LEU A 18 -0.66 4.05 -6.51
CA LEU A 18 -0.44 4.95 -7.65
C LEU A 18 1.01 5.47 -7.73
N GLY A 19 1.98 4.64 -7.35
CA GLY A 19 3.41 5.03 -7.33
C GLY A 19 3.83 5.97 -6.18
N GLY A 20 2.95 6.22 -5.20
CA GLY A 20 3.29 6.99 -4.00
C GLY A 20 4.16 6.23 -2.99
N LEU A 21 4.60 6.94 -1.94
CA LEU A 21 5.43 6.41 -0.85
C LEU A 21 4.84 5.16 -0.19
N CYS A 22 3.51 5.05 -0.14
CA CYS A 22 2.84 3.87 0.41
C CYS A 22 3.16 2.57 -0.35
N GLY A 23 3.63 2.63 -1.61
CA GLY A 23 4.06 1.44 -2.36
C GLY A 23 5.34 0.78 -1.82
N ALA A 24 6.15 1.53 -1.06
CA ALA A 24 7.41 1.06 -0.46
C ALA A 24 7.40 1.11 1.08
N CYS A 25 6.28 1.50 1.69
CA CYS A 25 6.15 1.70 3.13
C CYS A 25 5.85 0.38 3.87
N ALA A 26 6.56 0.13 4.97
CA ALA A 26 6.35 -1.02 5.86
C ALA A 26 4.96 -1.04 6.53
N HIS A 27 4.34 0.13 6.72
CA HIS A 27 3.00 0.23 7.31
C HIS A 27 1.87 0.05 6.31
N ALA A 28 2.16 0.10 5.00
CA ALA A 28 1.14 0.00 3.98
C ALA A 28 0.68 -1.45 3.80
N ARG A 29 -0.64 -1.67 3.84
CA ARG A 29 -1.24 -2.97 3.57
C ARG A 29 -2.16 -2.90 2.38
N LEU A 30 -2.05 -3.90 1.50
CA LEU A 30 -2.95 -4.08 0.38
C LEU A 30 -4.25 -4.73 0.84
N VAL A 31 -5.36 -4.05 0.62
CA VAL A 31 -6.71 -4.57 0.85
C VAL A 31 -7.30 -4.97 -0.49
N ARG A 32 -7.67 -6.25 -0.63
CA ARG A 32 -8.33 -6.80 -1.81
C ARG A 32 -9.81 -6.97 -1.48
N SER A 33 -10.68 -6.35 -2.27
CA SER A 33 -12.13 -6.53 -2.15
C SER A 33 -12.58 -7.68 -3.06
N SER A 34 -13.63 -8.40 -2.65
CA SER A 34 -14.21 -9.50 -3.42
C SER A 34 -14.72 -9.08 -4.81
N ARG A 35 -14.94 -7.77 -5.02
CA ARG A 35 -15.30 -7.17 -6.33
C ARG A 35 -14.10 -6.89 -7.25
N GLY A 36 -12.88 -7.28 -6.85
CA GLY A 36 -11.65 -7.07 -7.64
C GLY A 36 -10.98 -5.72 -7.41
N SER A 37 -11.59 -4.80 -6.65
CA SER A 37 -10.96 -3.54 -6.29
C SER A 37 -9.83 -3.73 -5.27
N ARG A 38 -8.77 -2.94 -5.41
CA ARG A 38 -7.55 -3.02 -4.60
C ARG A 38 -7.27 -1.64 -4.03
N PHE A 39 -7.04 -1.57 -2.72
CA PHE A 39 -6.81 -0.31 -2.03
C PHE A 39 -5.65 -0.44 -1.06
N VAL A 40 -4.95 0.66 -0.81
CA VAL A 40 -3.93 0.70 0.24
C VAL A 40 -4.54 1.21 1.53
N ARG A 41 -4.23 0.52 2.62
CA ARG A 41 -4.59 0.90 3.99
C ARG A 41 -3.33 1.16 4.78
N CYS A 42 -3.29 2.25 5.53
CA CYS A 42 -2.22 2.50 6.49
C CYS A 42 -2.52 1.78 7.83
N ALA A 43 -1.50 1.16 8.41
CA ALA A 43 -1.57 0.55 9.74
C ALA A 43 -1.12 1.49 10.87
N HIS A 44 -0.61 2.68 10.54
CA HIS A 44 -0.05 3.61 11.52
C HIS A 44 -1.16 4.49 12.15
N PRO A 45 -1.22 4.61 13.50
CA PRO A 45 -2.32 5.28 14.22
C PRO A 45 -2.40 6.79 13.98
N ASP A 46 -1.26 7.48 13.82
CA ASP A 46 -1.20 8.93 13.58
C ASP A 46 -1.52 9.35 12.14
N THR A 47 -1.85 8.39 11.27
CA THR A 47 -2.19 8.65 9.86
C THR A 47 -3.60 8.19 9.54
N PRO A 48 -4.29 8.82 8.57
CA PRO A 48 -5.58 8.34 8.11
C PRO A 48 -5.48 6.90 7.61
N LYS A 49 -6.42 6.06 8.07
CA LYS A 49 -6.50 4.63 7.74
C LYS A 49 -6.55 4.38 6.23
N TYR A 50 -7.21 5.28 5.49
CA TYR A 50 -7.28 5.30 4.04
C TYR A 50 -6.71 6.64 3.55
N PRO A 51 -5.40 6.73 3.29
CA PRO A 51 -4.81 7.96 2.78
C PRO A 51 -5.28 8.22 1.35
N GLY A 52 -5.46 9.50 1.00
CA GLY A 52 -5.68 9.90 -0.39
C GLY A 52 -4.43 9.61 -1.22
N LEU A 53 -4.59 8.86 -2.30
CA LEU A 53 -3.48 8.45 -3.17
C LEU A 53 -3.41 9.35 -4.41
N PRO A 54 -2.20 9.66 -4.93
CA PRO A 54 -0.88 9.19 -4.49
C PRO A 54 -0.32 9.96 -3.27
N VAL A 55 0.21 9.24 -2.29
CA VAL A 55 0.89 9.85 -1.12
C VAL A 55 2.32 10.19 -1.50
N VAL A 56 2.62 11.49 -1.63
CA VAL A 56 3.96 12.00 -1.96
C VAL A 56 4.73 12.49 -0.73
N ARG A 57 4.05 12.71 0.39
CA ARG A 57 4.64 13.07 1.69
C ARG A 57 3.91 12.33 2.79
N CYS A 58 4.65 11.68 3.68
CA CYS A 58 4.10 11.00 4.85
C CYS A 58 5.10 11.11 6.00
N ALA A 59 4.66 11.65 7.14
CA ALA A 59 5.51 11.81 8.33
C ALA A 59 5.85 10.46 8.98
N ALA A 60 4.96 9.47 8.84
CA ALA A 60 5.14 8.11 9.36
C ALA A 60 5.65 7.13 8.29
N PHE A 61 6.32 7.63 7.23
CA PHE A 61 6.88 6.74 6.21
C PHE A 61 8.03 5.92 6.78
N ALA A 62 7.93 4.59 6.66
CA ALA A 62 9.00 3.66 6.98
C ALA A 62 9.33 2.87 5.72
N GLY A 63 10.45 3.15 5.06
CA GLY A 63 10.89 2.39 3.90
C GLY A 63 11.14 0.93 4.28
N THR A 64 10.60 -0.02 3.52
CA THR A 64 11.10 -1.39 3.59
C THR A 64 12.52 -1.42 3.00
N PRO A 65 13.52 -1.94 3.73
CA PRO A 65 14.88 -2.09 3.20
C PRO A 65 14.92 -3.07 2.00
#